data_AF-A0A4C2E7H2-F1
#
_entry.id   AF-A0A4C2E7H2-F1
#
_cell.length_a   1.000
_cell.length_b   1.000
_cell.length_c   1.000
_cell.angle_alpha   90.00
_cell.angle_beta   90.00
_cell.angle_gamma   90.00
#
_symmetry.space_group_name_H-M   'P 1'
#
loop_
_entity.id
_entity.type
_entity.pdbx_description
1 polymer ?
#
loop_
_entity_poly.entity_id
_entity_poly.type
_entity_poly.pdbx_seq_one_letter_code
_entity_poly.pdbx_strand_id
1 'polypeptide(L)'
;MAGTSDHDKDYRKTQSQIYGLQDTILNSTRSSRQKKEKGEDRGGTSAGDATRMTVNSKSVLEYAYFNFGEPRAVVGSFQYHAFKEARRETESMPFPFDLYELSAPRPFLPGYGLDMINHLIEVKISYEDLQASIQLKDSPRAMNNEIWGTDIHTDDSDPILVLRHCGLSPNDVNGTCRTPANLHNPDNIMGTVPPTGTPFEVEVQLLLLPPLQKYSASRRYGISSRQWGDGVSVPHDGLSYGVYSIKILPRDKSTENVKEKDQKVSIADWS
;
A
#
# COMPACT_ATOMS: atom_id res chain seq x y z
N MET A 1 35.13 -29.98 -2.54
CA MET A 1 34.62 -29.03 -1.52
C MET A 1 34.61 -27.66 -2.18
N ALA A 2 33.47 -27.26 -2.75
CA ALA A 2 33.33 -26.04 -3.55
C ALA A 2 32.58 -24.96 -2.76
N GLY A 3 33.01 -23.71 -2.94
CA GLY A 3 32.78 -22.58 -2.04
C GLY A 3 31.36 -22.06 -1.97
N THR A 4 30.89 -21.88 -0.74
CA THR A 4 29.70 -21.11 -0.35
C THR A 4 30.17 -19.94 0.50
N SER A 5 30.83 -18.95 -0.10
CA SER A 5 31.26 -17.74 0.63
C SER A 5 31.42 -16.57 -0.33
N ASP A 6 30.30 -15.94 -0.72
CA ASP A 6 30.38 -14.54 -1.20
C ASP A 6 29.05 -13.77 -1.11
N HIS A 7 27.89 -14.41 -1.35
CA HIS A 7 26.59 -13.71 -1.32
C HIS A 7 26.26 -13.03 0.02
N ASP A 8 26.66 -13.62 1.14
CA ASP A 8 26.38 -13.08 2.48
C ASP A 8 27.25 -11.84 2.82
N LYS A 9 28.42 -11.73 2.18
CA LYS A 9 29.32 -10.57 2.34
C LYS A 9 28.84 -9.38 1.52
N ASP A 10 28.37 -9.65 0.31
CA ASP A 10 27.79 -8.61 -0.54
C ASP A 10 26.48 -8.09 0.06
N TYR A 11 25.64 -8.96 0.63
CA TYR A 11 24.45 -8.55 1.39
C TYR A 11 24.81 -7.62 2.55
N ARG A 12 25.80 -7.99 3.39
CA ARG A 12 26.22 -7.14 4.53
C ARG A 12 26.81 -5.80 4.08
N LYS A 13 27.55 -5.78 2.96
CA LYS A 13 28.08 -4.54 2.38
C LYS A 13 26.96 -3.65 1.87
N THR A 14 26.02 -4.18 1.09
CA THR A 14 24.89 -3.41 0.56
C THR A 14 24.00 -2.90 1.69
N GLN A 15 23.70 -3.74 2.69
CA GLN A 15 22.99 -3.31 3.90
C GLN A 15 23.74 -2.20 4.65
N SER A 16 25.05 -2.33 4.84
CA SER A 16 25.87 -1.28 5.49
C SER A 16 25.88 0.04 4.73
N GLN A 17 25.80 0.00 3.41
CA GLN A 17 25.73 1.20 2.57
C GLN A 17 24.35 1.87 2.66
N ILE A 18 23.26 1.09 2.71
CA ILE A 18 21.91 1.60 2.97
C ILE A 18 21.84 2.24 4.36
N TYR A 19 22.43 1.58 5.38
CA TYR A 19 22.48 2.09 6.75
C TYR A 19 23.23 3.44 6.81
N GLY A 20 24.38 3.56 6.15
CA GLY A 20 25.17 4.81 6.14
C GLY A 20 24.47 5.99 5.45
N LEU A 21 23.67 5.73 4.41
CA LEU A 21 22.91 6.78 3.71
C LEU A 21 21.75 7.33 4.55
N GLN A 22 21.08 6.47 5.33
CA GLN A 22 19.96 6.87 6.18
C GLN A 22 20.40 7.72 7.37
N ASP A 23 21.53 7.39 8.00
CA ASP A 23 22.09 8.18 9.11
C ASP A 23 22.58 9.56 8.68
N THR A 24 23.19 9.66 7.49
CA THR A 24 23.66 10.94 6.95
C THR A 24 22.50 11.92 6.71
N ILE A 25 21.36 11.41 6.23
CA ILE A 25 20.15 12.21 5.97
C ILE A 25 19.46 12.62 7.28
N LEU A 26 19.41 11.73 8.27
CA LEU A 26 18.87 12.05 9.60
C LEU A 26 19.71 13.13 10.31
N ASN A 27 21.03 13.06 10.18
CA ASN A 27 21.94 14.04 10.77
C ASN A 27 21.91 15.40 10.04
N SER A 28 21.83 15.43 8.71
CA SER A 28 21.68 16.69 7.96
C SER A 28 20.36 17.41 8.27
N THR A 29 19.29 16.67 8.56
CA THR A 29 17.98 17.22 8.91
C THR A 29 17.92 17.72 10.36
N ARG A 30 18.66 17.09 11.27
CA ARG A 30 18.84 17.58 12.65
C ARG A 30 19.71 18.84 12.71
N SER A 31 20.80 18.89 11.95
CA SER A 31 21.69 20.06 11.90
C SER A 31 21.06 21.29 11.25
N SER A 32 20.15 21.11 10.27
CA SER A 32 19.38 22.23 9.70
C SER A 32 18.33 22.78 10.68
N ARG A 33 17.73 21.93 11.53
CA ARG A 33 16.83 22.32 12.62
C ARG A 33 17.55 23.14 13.71
N GLN A 34 18.74 22.71 14.14
CA GLN A 34 19.55 23.44 15.13
C GLN A 34 20.05 24.81 14.64
N LYS A 35 20.25 24.99 13.34
CA LYS A 35 20.58 26.32 12.77
C LYS A 35 19.39 27.28 12.75
N LYS A 36 18.16 26.76 12.66
CA LYS A 36 16.92 27.56 12.63
C LYS A 36 16.51 28.03 14.03
N GLU A 37 16.72 27.19 15.05
CA GLU A 37 16.39 27.51 16.45
C GLU A 37 17.29 28.59 17.08
N LYS A 38 18.48 28.86 16.53
CA LYS A 38 19.38 29.93 17.02
C LYS A 38 19.11 31.32 16.43
N GLY A 39 18.13 31.48 15.54
CA GLY A 39 17.94 32.70 14.75
C GLY A 39 16.66 33.51 14.98
N GLU A 40 15.68 33.03 15.75
CA GLU A 40 14.36 33.67 15.85
C GLU A 40 13.94 33.88 17.31
N ASP A 41 14.38 35.00 17.88
CA ASP A 41 13.73 35.61 19.06
C ASP A 41 13.23 36.99 18.66
N ARG A 42 11.98 37.07 18.18
CA ARG A 42 11.07 38.23 18.23
C ARG A 42 9.70 37.90 17.62
N GLY A 43 8.74 37.66 18.51
CA GLY A 43 7.32 38.06 18.47
C GLY A 43 6.50 37.86 17.19
N GLY A 44 5.50 36.98 17.27
CA GLY A 44 4.37 36.96 16.33
C GLY A 44 3.39 35.82 16.60
N THR A 45 2.26 36.14 17.26
CA THR A 45 1.13 35.24 17.47
C THR A 45 0.55 34.79 16.13
N SER A 46 0.70 33.52 15.78
CA SER A 46 -0.06 32.87 14.71
C SER A 46 -0.41 31.44 15.14
N ALA A 47 -1.70 31.11 15.03
CA ALA A 47 -2.22 29.78 15.31
C ALA A 47 -1.47 28.76 14.44
N GLY A 48 -0.79 27.82 15.10
CA GLY A 48 0.17 26.92 14.49
C GLY A 48 -0.46 26.03 13.42
N ASP A 49 -0.14 26.34 12.17
CA ASP A 49 -0.16 25.40 11.05
C ASP A 49 0.75 24.21 11.45
N ALA A 50 0.12 23.08 11.75
CA ALA A 50 0.83 21.87 12.16
C ALA A 50 1.70 21.40 11.00
N THR A 51 2.98 21.76 11.03
CA THR A 51 4.05 21.37 10.10
C THR A 51 3.73 20.04 9.42
N ARG A 52 3.21 20.08 8.18
CA ARG A 52 2.81 18.90 7.42
C ARG A 52 4.04 18.04 7.19
N MET A 53 4.23 16.99 8.01
CA MET A 53 5.34 16.06 7.85
C MET A 53 5.29 15.50 6.43
N THR A 54 6.27 15.89 5.62
CA THR A 54 6.38 15.45 4.23
C THR A 54 7.23 14.19 4.24
N VAL A 55 6.59 13.04 3.98
CA VAL A 55 7.28 11.76 3.80
C VAL A 55 7.80 11.71 2.36
N ASN A 56 9.04 11.26 2.19
CA ASN A 56 9.66 11.11 0.87
C ASN A 56 10.22 9.69 0.73
N SER A 57 9.56 8.90 -0.12
CA SER A 57 9.93 7.51 -0.38
C SER A 57 10.83 7.33 -1.61
N LYS A 58 11.26 8.42 -2.26
CA LYS A 58 12.00 8.39 -3.52
C LYS A 58 13.30 7.59 -3.42
N SER A 59 14.07 7.76 -2.34
CA SER A 59 15.33 7.05 -2.15
C SER A 59 15.15 5.53 -2.02
N VAL A 60 14.05 5.09 -1.41
CA VAL A 60 13.72 3.66 -1.29
C VAL A 60 13.37 3.09 -2.65
N LEU A 61 12.58 3.82 -3.44
CA LEU A 61 12.18 3.40 -4.78
C LEU A 61 13.37 3.40 -5.75
N GLU A 62 14.24 4.42 -5.70
CA GLU A 62 15.49 4.46 -6.47
C GLU A 62 16.42 3.30 -6.09
N TYR A 63 16.51 2.96 -4.79
CA TYR A 63 17.25 1.78 -4.34
C TYR A 63 16.65 0.48 -4.88
N ALA A 64 15.33 0.30 -4.79
CA ALA A 64 14.66 -0.88 -5.30
C ALA A 64 14.88 -1.02 -6.82
N TYR A 65 14.71 0.08 -7.57
CA TYR A 65 14.95 0.13 -9.00
C TYR A 65 16.40 -0.23 -9.36
N PHE A 66 17.37 0.35 -8.65
CA PHE A 66 18.78 0.08 -8.89
C PHE A 66 19.15 -1.40 -8.70
N ASN A 67 18.56 -2.08 -7.71
CA ASN A 67 18.88 -3.47 -7.41
C ASN A 67 18.06 -4.50 -8.19
N PHE A 68 16.82 -4.18 -8.54
CA PHE A 68 15.87 -5.15 -9.11
C PHE A 68 15.38 -4.79 -10.52
N GLY A 69 15.66 -3.58 -11.01
CA GLY A 69 15.22 -3.06 -12.31
C GLY A 69 13.75 -2.63 -12.33
N GLU A 70 13.15 -2.65 -13.51
CA GLU A 70 11.71 -2.43 -13.69
C GLU A 70 10.89 -3.47 -12.91
N PRO A 71 9.70 -3.11 -12.39
CA PRO A 71 8.79 -4.06 -11.76
C PRO A 71 8.49 -5.27 -12.65
N ARG A 72 8.58 -6.46 -12.06
CA ARG A 72 8.30 -7.73 -12.71
C ARG A 72 6.80 -7.92 -12.91
N ALA A 73 6.47 -8.88 -13.78
CA ALA A 73 5.09 -9.21 -14.13
C ALA A 73 4.21 -9.50 -12.89
N VAL A 74 2.90 -9.33 -13.07
CA VAL A 74 1.89 -9.59 -12.05
C VAL A 74 1.93 -11.07 -11.64
N VAL A 75 2.16 -11.33 -10.36
CA VAL A 75 2.29 -12.69 -9.80
C VAL A 75 0.92 -13.34 -9.58
N GLY A 76 -0.06 -12.54 -9.22
CA GLY A 76 -1.41 -13.00 -8.92
C GLY A 76 -2.42 -11.85 -8.93
N SER A 77 -3.66 -12.21 -9.20
CA SER A 77 -4.83 -11.35 -9.05
C SER A 77 -5.69 -11.89 -7.92
N PHE A 78 -6.13 -11.00 -7.03
CA PHE A 78 -6.95 -11.34 -5.88
C PHE A 78 -8.20 -10.46 -5.82
N GLN A 79 -9.34 -11.04 -5.45
CA GLN A 79 -10.51 -10.27 -5.05
C GLN A 79 -10.35 -9.85 -3.59
N TYR A 80 -10.59 -8.58 -3.30
CA TYR A 80 -10.55 -8.08 -1.93
C TYR A 80 -11.64 -8.73 -1.08
N HIS A 81 -11.32 -8.98 0.20
CA HIS A 81 -12.29 -9.44 1.18
C HIS A 81 -11.93 -8.92 2.58
N ALA A 82 -12.90 -8.30 3.27
CA ALA A 82 -12.63 -7.62 4.53
C ALA A 82 -12.19 -8.54 5.68
N PHE A 83 -12.61 -9.81 5.67
CA PHE A 83 -12.34 -10.78 6.74
C PHE A 83 -11.29 -11.85 6.40
N LYS A 84 -10.84 -11.92 5.14
CA LYS A 84 -10.02 -13.04 4.66
C LYS A 84 -8.68 -12.54 4.16
N GLU A 85 -7.69 -13.41 4.28
CA GLU A 85 -6.45 -13.33 3.53
C GLU A 85 -6.75 -13.57 2.04
N ALA A 86 -5.98 -12.95 1.16
CA ALA A 86 -6.10 -13.09 -0.28
C ALA A 86 -5.64 -14.50 -0.69
N ARG A 87 -6.60 -15.41 -0.85
CA ARG A 87 -6.39 -16.74 -1.40
C ARG A 87 -7.07 -16.85 -2.76
N ARG A 88 -6.47 -17.63 -3.68
CA ARG A 88 -7.21 -18.17 -4.83
C ARG A 88 -8.39 -18.99 -4.26
N GLU A 89 -9.59 -18.83 -4.82
CA GLU A 89 -10.93 -19.10 -4.25
C GLU A 89 -11.25 -20.50 -3.65
N THR A 90 -10.27 -21.37 -3.35
CA THR A 90 -10.51 -22.79 -3.09
C THR A 90 -10.59 -23.25 -1.64
N GLU A 91 -10.72 -22.38 -0.63
CA GLU A 91 -10.75 -22.88 0.76
C GLU A 91 -11.97 -22.40 1.56
N SER A 92 -12.81 -23.38 1.92
CA SER A 92 -13.84 -23.23 2.95
C SER A 92 -13.18 -22.99 4.31
N MET A 93 -13.73 -22.07 5.10
CA MET A 93 -13.25 -21.79 6.46
C MET A 93 -13.18 -23.08 7.28
N PRO A 94 -12.02 -23.45 7.86
CA PRO A 94 -11.93 -24.62 8.71
C PRO A 94 -12.71 -24.38 10.02
N PHE A 95 -13.52 -25.36 10.41
CA PHE A 95 -14.12 -25.44 11.73
C PHE A 95 -13.11 -26.11 12.69
N PRO A 96 -12.96 -25.67 13.96
CA PRO A 96 -13.76 -24.71 14.72
C PRO A 96 -13.35 -23.24 14.54
N PHE A 97 -14.32 -22.33 14.69
CA PHE A 97 -14.12 -20.88 14.61
C PHE A 97 -13.28 -20.38 15.78
N ASP A 98 -12.12 -19.78 15.51
CA ASP A 98 -11.39 -19.05 16.53
C ASP A 98 -12.03 -17.67 16.72
N LEU A 99 -12.67 -17.45 17.86
CA LEU A 99 -13.36 -16.19 18.16
C LEU A 99 -12.40 -14.97 18.15
N TYR A 100 -11.10 -15.19 18.32
CA TYR A 100 -10.09 -14.13 18.21
C TYR A 100 -9.89 -13.65 16.77
N GLU A 101 -10.04 -14.52 15.76
CA GLU A 101 -9.95 -14.16 14.33
C GLU A 101 -11.07 -13.18 13.89
N LEU A 102 -12.15 -13.06 14.66
CA LEU A 102 -13.22 -12.09 14.39
C LEU A 102 -12.83 -10.66 14.77
N SER A 103 -11.90 -10.48 15.71
CA SER A 103 -11.52 -9.15 16.22
C SER A 103 -10.48 -8.45 15.34
N ALA A 104 -9.57 -9.24 14.75
CA ALA A 104 -8.56 -8.78 13.82
C ALA A 104 -8.42 -9.84 12.71
N PRO A 105 -8.96 -9.58 11.50
CA PRO A 105 -8.78 -10.50 10.40
C PRO A 105 -7.28 -10.65 10.10
N ARG A 106 -6.86 -11.84 9.64
CA ARG A 106 -5.49 -12.07 9.15
C ARG A 106 -5.11 -11.00 8.13
N PRO A 107 -3.85 -10.60 7.95
CA PRO A 107 -3.45 -9.68 6.88
C PRO A 107 -4.07 -10.04 5.53
N PHE A 108 -4.46 -9.02 4.74
CA PHE A 108 -5.06 -9.30 3.44
C PHE A 108 -4.03 -9.92 2.49
N LEU A 109 -2.81 -9.37 2.42
CA LEU A 109 -1.78 -9.97 1.58
C LEU A 109 -1.23 -11.24 2.24
N PRO A 110 -0.95 -12.31 1.46
CA PRO A 110 -0.23 -13.46 1.96
C PRO A 110 1.16 -13.09 2.45
N GLY A 111 1.68 -13.86 3.40
CA GLY A 111 3.07 -13.74 3.85
C GLY A 111 4.04 -14.17 2.75
N TYR A 112 4.44 -13.23 1.89
CA TYR A 112 5.39 -13.48 0.81
C TYR A 112 6.84 -13.50 1.30
N GLY A 113 7.67 -14.34 0.67
CA GLY A 113 9.11 -14.37 0.90
C GLY A 113 9.85 -13.23 0.18
N LEU A 114 11.13 -13.06 0.52
CA LEU A 114 12.01 -12.04 -0.08
C LEU A 114 12.22 -12.22 -1.60
N ASP A 115 11.97 -13.41 -2.13
CA ASP A 115 11.99 -13.73 -3.56
C ASP A 115 10.93 -12.97 -4.36
N MET A 116 9.88 -12.49 -3.68
CA MET A 116 8.77 -11.76 -4.26
C MET A 116 9.01 -10.26 -4.38
N ILE A 117 10.13 -9.73 -3.88
CA ILE A 117 10.49 -8.33 -4.04
C ILE A 117 10.50 -7.93 -5.52
N ASN A 118 10.05 -6.70 -5.81
CA ASN A 118 9.92 -6.13 -7.15
C ASN A 118 8.89 -6.81 -8.05
N HIS A 119 7.94 -7.58 -7.49
CA HIS A 119 6.80 -8.09 -8.23
C HIS A 119 5.55 -7.23 -8.00
N LEU A 120 4.63 -7.32 -8.96
CA LEU A 120 3.31 -6.71 -8.88
C LEU A 120 2.26 -7.73 -8.43
N ILE A 121 1.33 -7.27 -7.62
CA ILE A 121 0.11 -7.99 -7.26
C ILE A 121 -1.08 -7.17 -7.71
N GLU A 122 -2.03 -7.80 -8.37
CA GLU A 122 -3.31 -7.18 -8.70
C GLU A 122 -4.34 -7.46 -7.61
N VAL A 123 -5.02 -6.42 -7.14
CA VAL A 123 -6.13 -6.52 -6.20
C VAL A 123 -7.35 -5.86 -6.82
N LYS A 124 -8.47 -6.60 -6.85
CA LYS A 124 -9.76 -6.15 -7.34
C LYS A 124 -10.65 -5.81 -6.16
N ILE A 125 -11.11 -4.56 -6.10
CA ILE A 125 -11.89 -4.02 -4.99
C ILE A 125 -13.23 -3.54 -5.55
N SER A 126 -14.30 -4.02 -4.94
CA SER A 126 -15.65 -3.62 -5.32
C SER A 126 -16.01 -2.24 -4.77
N TYR A 127 -16.97 -1.57 -5.44
CA TYR A 127 -17.57 -0.35 -4.93
C TYR A 127 -18.13 -0.54 -3.52
N GLU A 128 -18.76 -1.69 -3.27
CA GLU A 128 -19.39 -2.04 -2.02
C GLU A 128 -18.37 -2.15 -0.89
N ASP A 129 -17.22 -2.79 -1.13
CA ASP A 129 -16.12 -2.89 -0.16
C ASP A 129 -15.50 -1.51 0.15
N LEU A 130 -15.35 -0.66 -0.87
CA LEU A 130 -14.85 0.71 -0.70
C LEU A 130 -15.83 1.54 0.15
N GLN A 131 -17.14 1.42 -0.11
CA GLN A 131 -18.19 2.06 0.69
C GLN A 131 -18.23 1.53 2.12
N ALA A 132 -18.13 0.22 2.30
CA ALA A 132 -18.08 -0.44 3.61
C ALA A 132 -16.92 0.08 4.46
N SER A 133 -15.72 0.23 3.87
CA SER A 133 -14.55 0.84 4.52
C SER A 133 -14.78 2.30 4.91
N ILE A 134 -15.44 3.10 4.07
CA ILE A 134 -15.71 4.52 4.36
C ILE A 134 -16.75 4.68 5.48
N GLN A 135 -17.78 3.85 5.45
CA GLN A 135 -18.89 3.86 6.42
C GLN A 135 -18.53 3.13 7.72
N LEU A 136 -17.35 2.50 7.79
CA LEU A 136 -16.93 1.64 8.90
C LEU A 136 -17.95 0.54 9.23
N LYS A 137 -18.62 0.03 8.20
CA LYS A 137 -19.64 -1.01 8.29
C LYS A 137 -19.10 -2.28 7.66
N ASP A 138 -19.16 -3.40 8.38
CA ASP A 138 -18.69 -4.71 7.91
C ASP A 138 -17.23 -4.70 7.41
N SER A 139 -16.42 -3.75 7.91
CA SER A 139 -15.04 -3.49 7.49
C SER A 139 -14.10 -3.47 8.69
N PRO A 140 -13.85 -4.65 9.31
CA PRO A 140 -13.01 -4.75 10.52
C PRO A 140 -11.64 -4.10 10.34
N ARG A 141 -11.00 -4.24 9.18
CA ARG A 141 -9.70 -3.61 8.89
C ARG A 141 -9.73 -2.09 8.97
N ALA A 142 -10.79 -1.49 8.44
CA ALA A 142 -11.02 -0.05 8.49
C ALA A 142 -11.33 0.41 9.92
N MET A 143 -12.16 -0.34 10.65
CA MET A 143 -12.47 -0.08 12.06
C MET A 143 -11.23 -0.17 12.96
N ASN A 144 -10.38 -1.16 12.70
CA ASN A 144 -9.11 -1.39 13.40
C ASN A 144 -8.00 -0.43 12.95
N ASN A 145 -8.24 0.40 11.92
CA ASN A 145 -7.25 1.27 11.30
C ASN A 145 -5.94 0.52 10.97
N GLU A 146 -6.07 -0.61 10.28
CA GLU A 146 -4.99 -1.48 9.82
C GLU A 146 -4.21 -0.84 8.67
N ILE A 147 -3.51 0.25 8.96
CA ILE A 147 -2.64 0.94 8.01
C ILE A 147 -1.39 1.43 8.73
N TRP A 148 -0.22 0.99 8.26
CA TRP A 148 1.07 1.38 8.79
C TRP A 148 1.95 1.94 7.67
N GLY A 149 2.67 3.02 7.96
CA GLY A 149 3.49 3.71 6.96
C GLY A 149 2.74 4.70 6.09
N THR A 150 3.49 5.32 5.20
CA THR A 150 3.04 6.39 4.32
C THR A 150 3.81 6.26 3.02
N ASP A 151 3.13 6.25 1.88
CA ASP A 151 3.64 6.01 0.52
C ASP A 151 4.16 4.56 0.32
N ILE A 152 4.90 4.04 1.30
CA ILE A 152 5.27 2.63 1.45
C ILE A 152 4.67 2.13 2.75
N HIS A 153 3.99 0.99 2.67
CA HIS A 153 3.18 0.38 3.71
C HIS A 153 3.70 -1.02 4.05
N THR A 154 3.41 -1.50 5.26
CA THR A 154 3.63 -2.90 5.63
C THR A 154 2.65 -3.79 4.85
N ASP A 155 3.00 -5.06 4.60
CA ASP A 155 2.06 -6.05 4.05
C ASP A 155 0.85 -6.35 4.96
N ASP A 156 0.95 -6.05 6.25
CA ASP A 156 -0.18 -6.02 7.18
C ASP A 156 -1.25 -4.96 6.85
N SER A 157 -0.93 -3.94 6.06
CA SER A 157 -1.83 -2.81 5.81
C SER A 157 -2.98 -3.18 4.85
N ASP A 158 -4.19 -2.74 5.16
CA ASP A 158 -5.38 -2.89 4.32
C ASP A 158 -5.25 -2.10 3.00
N PRO A 159 -5.35 -2.76 1.83
CA PRO A 159 -5.28 -2.08 0.54
C PRO A 159 -6.31 -0.96 0.38
N ILE A 160 -7.52 -1.10 0.93
CA ILE A 160 -8.54 -0.04 0.82
C ILE A 160 -8.15 1.19 1.64
N LEU A 161 -7.71 1.02 2.88
CA LEU A 161 -7.17 2.13 3.68
C LEU A 161 -5.97 2.79 3.01
N VAL A 162 -5.05 2.00 2.43
CA VAL A 162 -3.88 2.52 1.69
C VAL A 162 -4.31 3.35 0.48
N LEU A 163 -5.24 2.85 -0.34
CA LEU A 163 -5.78 3.59 -1.49
C LEU A 163 -6.42 4.91 -1.06
N ARG A 164 -7.23 4.90 0.00
CA ARG A 164 -7.86 6.10 0.55
C ARG A 164 -6.81 7.08 1.12
N HIS A 165 -5.76 6.58 1.75
CA HIS A 165 -4.62 7.38 2.23
C HIS A 165 -3.79 7.98 1.09
N CYS A 166 -3.79 7.32 -0.07
CA CYS A 166 -3.24 7.83 -1.33
C CYS A 166 -4.20 8.77 -2.09
N GLY A 167 -5.39 9.04 -1.55
CA GLY A 167 -6.34 10.02 -2.09
C GLY A 167 -7.49 9.44 -2.90
N LEU A 168 -7.64 8.11 -2.99
CA LEU A 168 -8.81 7.53 -3.64
C LEU A 168 -10.08 7.82 -2.81
N SER A 169 -11.05 8.48 -3.42
CA SER A 169 -12.38 8.68 -2.84
C SER A 169 -13.46 8.43 -3.89
N PRO A 170 -14.58 7.76 -3.54
CA PRO A 170 -15.73 7.58 -4.43
C PRO A 170 -16.40 8.88 -4.87
N ASN A 171 -16.09 9.99 -4.22
CA ASN A 171 -16.61 11.31 -4.53
C ASN A 171 -15.51 12.25 -5.05
N ASP A 172 -14.36 11.70 -5.45
CA ASP A 172 -13.25 12.53 -5.92
C ASP A 172 -13.49 13.03 -7.34
N VAL A 173 -13.97 14.26 -7.45
CA VAL A 173 -14.12 14.96 -8.74
C VAL A 173 -12.80 15.54 -9.24
N ASN A 174 -11.82 15.73 -8.35
CA ASN A 174 -10.60 16.50 -8.61
C ASN A 174 -9.34 15.64 -8.80
N GLY A 175 -9.44 14.31 -8.72
CA GLY A 175 -8.33 13.40 -9.00
C GLY A 175 -7.14 13.58 -8.05
N THR A 176 -7.41 13.59 -6.74
CA THR A 176 -6.38 13.72 -5.69
C THR A 176 -5.62 12.42 -5.42
N CYS A 177 -6.01 11.34 -6.09
CA CYS A 177 -5.41 10.02 -5.98
C CYS A 177 -4.00 9.98 -6.59
N ARG A 178 -3.09 9.27 -5.94
CA ARG A 178 -1.67 9.14 -6.31
C ARG A 178 -1.25 7.67 -6.30
N THR A 179 -0.20 7.33 -7.04
CA THR A 179 0.45 6.01 -7.04
C THR A 179 1.91 6.16 -6.61
N PRO A 180 2.19 6.46 -5.33
CA PRO A 180 3.50 6.92 -4.89
C PRO A 180 4.63 5.89 -5.03
N ALA A 181 4.32 4.59 -5.18
CA ALA A 181 5.33 3.56 -5.39
C ALA A 181 5.79 3.43 -6.85
N ASN A 182 5.13 4.13 -7.78
CA ASN A 182 5.55 4.18 -9.17
C ASN A 182 6.57 5.32 -9.36
N LEU A 183 7.85 4.94 -9.42
CA LEU A 183 8.96 5.87 -9.51
C LEU A 183 8.91 6.77 -10.75
N HIS A 184 8.43 6.24 -11.88
CA HIS A 184 8.41 6.92 -13.18
C HIS A 184 7.09 7.65 -13.45
N ASN A 185 5.99 7.19 -12.87
CA ASN A 185 4.67 7.78 -13.01
C ASN A 185 3.90 7.75 -11.68
N PRO A 186 4.13 8.72 -10.77
CA PRO A 186 3.49 8.76 -9.44
C PRO A 186 1.99 9.12 -9.48
N ASP A 187 1.42 9.24 -10.68
CA ASP A 187 0.03 9.55 -11.00
C ASP A 187 -0.52 8.55 -12.04
N ASN A 188 -0.14 7.26 -11.92
CA ASN A 188 -0.55 6.19 -12.83
C ASN A 188 -1.98 5.70 -12.55
N ILE A 189 -2.94 6.59 -12.83
CA ILE A 189 -4.37 6.31 -12.70
C ILE A 189 -5.03 6.23 -14.07
N MET A 190 -5.76 5.14 -14.31
CA MET A 190 -6.53 4.90 -15.53
C MET A 190 -8.03 4.99 -15.23
N GLY A 191 -8.78 5.70 -16.07
CA GLY A 191 -10.21 5.93 -15.87
C GLY A 191 -10.49 7.07 -14.89
N THR A 192 -11.78 7.33 -14.65
CA THR A 192 -12.24 8.40 -13.77
C THR A 192 -13.30 7.86 -12.83
N VAL A 193 -13.30 8.34 -11.59
CA VAL A 193 -14.39 8.05 -10.65
C VAL A 193 -15.71 8.52 -11.29
N PRO A 194 -16.71 7.63 -11.45
CA PRO A 194 -17.98 8.01 -12.02
C PRO A 194 -18.76 8.93 -11.05
N PRO A 195 -19.87 9.56 -11.50
CA PRO A 195 -20.67 10.42 -10.62
C PRO A 195 -21.07 9.73 -9.32
N THR A 196 -21.09 10.50 -8.23
CA THR A 196 -21.43 10.02 -6.88
C THR A 196 -22.63 9.08 -6.88
N GLY A 197 -22.46 7.92 -6.24
CA GLY A 197 -23.51 6.89 -6.16
C GLY A 197 -23.51 5.90 -7.33
N THR A 198 -22.68 6.08 -8.35
CA THR A 198 -22.51 5.11 -9.45
C THR A 198 -21.50 4.05 -9.04
N PRO A 199 -21.87 2.74 -9.02
CA PRO A 199 -20.92 1.68 -8.71
C PRO A 199 -19.81 1.54 -9.77
N PHE A 200 -18.60 1.23 -9.30
CA PHE A 200 -17.41 0.95 -10.12
C PHE A 200 -16.50 -0.07 -9.43
N GLU A 201 -15.70 -0.78 -10.21
CA GLU A 201 -14.62 -1.62 -9.69
C GLU A 201 -13.31 -0.83 -9.68
N VAL A 202 -12.43 -1.20 -8.74
CA VAL A 202 -11.06 -0.70 -8.68
C VAL A 202 -10.11 -1.87 -8.85
N GLU A 203 -9.31 -1.82 -9.90
CA GLU A 203 -8.15 -2.69 -10.11
C GLU A 203 -6.91 -1.92 -9.66
N VAL A 204 -6.25 -2.36 -8.59
CA VAL A 204 -5.00 -1.77 -8.11
C VAL A 204 -3.85 -2.75 -8.32
N GLN A 205 -2.71 -2.23 -8.77
CA GLN A 205 -1.45 -2.97 -8.73
C GLN A 205 -0.61 -2.48 -7.56
N LEU A 206 -0.18 -3.42 -6.72
CA LEU A 206 0.69 -3.19 -5.57
C LEU A 206 2.10 -3.68 -5.92
N LEU A 207 3.09 -2.81 -5.75
CA LEU A 207 4.50 -3.17 -5.90
C LEU A 207 5.04 -3.69 -4.57
N LEU A 208 5.49 -4.94 -4.55
CA LEU A 208 6.18 -5.51 -3.40
C LEU A 208 7.60 -4.96 -3.29
N LEU A 209 7.95 -4.52 -2.09
CA LEU A 209 9.20 -3.84 -1.76
C LEU A 209 9.88 -4.53 -0.57
N PRO A 210 11.21 -4.38 -0.42
CA PRO A 210 11.90 -4.84 0.78
C PRO A 210 11.32 -4.22 2.05
N PRO A 211 11.34 -4.91 3.19
CA PRO A 211 10.91 -4.34 4.47
C PRO A 211 11.69 -3.07 4.82
N LEU A 212 10.98 -2.08 5.35
CA LEU A 212 11.60 -0.90 5.95
C LEU A 212 11.88 -1.14 7.42
N GLN A 213 13.00 -0.59 7.90
CA GLN A 213 13.29 -0.53 9.34
C GLN A 213 12.26 0.32 10.08
N LYS A 214 11.78 1.39 9.44
CA LYS A 214 10.83 2.33 10.02
C LYS A 214 9.81 2.79 9.00
N TYR A 215 8.56 2.77 9.42
CA TYR A 215 7.42 3.29 8.70
C TYR A 215 6.92 4.56 9.40
N SER A 216 6.81 5.66 8.65
CA SER A 216 6.37 6.95 9.20
C SER A 216 4.86 7.08 9.17
N ALA A 217 4.28 7.51 10.29
CA ALA A 217 2.87 7.89 10.40
C ALA A 217 2.62 9.23 9.69
N SER A 218 1.47 9.36 9.03
CA SER A 218 0.96 10.65 8.57
C SER A 218 -0.58 10.64 8.46
N ARG A 219 -1.17 11.83 8.52
CA ARG A 219 -2.62 12.02 8.30
C ARG A 219 -2.88 12.57 6.90
N ARG A 220 -3.60 11.81 6.07
CA ARG A 220 -3.98 12.17 4.70
C ARG A 220 -5.43 11.78 4.45
N TYR A 221 -6.19 12.66 3.77
CA TYR A 221 -7.58 12.40 3.38
C TYR A 221 -8.49 11.87 4.51
N GLY A 222 -8.27 12.35 5.74
CA GLY A 222 -9.03 11.94 6.92
C GLY A 222 -8.54 10.66 7.61
N ILE A 223 -7.57 9.94 7.04
CA ILE A 223 -6.99 8.70 7.59
C ILE A 223 -5.63 8.99 8.22
N SER A 224 -5.41 8.49 9.43
CA SER A 224 -4.13 8.58 10.13
C SER A 224 -3.43 7.23 10.07
N SER A 225 -2.32 7.14 9.33
CA SER A 225 -1.51 5.93 9.31
C SER A 225 -0.67 5.79 10.57
N ARG A 226 -0.40 4.54 10.95
CA ARG A 226 0.40 4.19 12.13
C ARG A 226 1.89 4.16 11.79
N GLN A 227 2.71 4.44 12.79
CA GLN A 227 4.15 4.24 12.69
C GLN A 227 4.51 2.80 13.08
N TRP A 228 5.65 2.32 12.59
CA TRP A 228 6.24 1.04 12.99
C TRP A 228 7.78 1.16 12.93
N GLY A 229 8.50 0.49 13.83
CA GLY A 229 9.95 0.37 13.76
C GLY A 229 10.72 1.61 14.22
N ASP A 230 10.19 2.32 15.21
CA ASP A 230 10.81 3.51 15.83
C ASP A 230 11.85 3.17 16.93
N GLY A 231 12.29 1.92 17.02
CA GLY A 231 13.22 1.41 18.03
C GLY A 231 12.53 0.92 19.31
N VAL A 232 11.24 1.19 19.49
CA VAL A 232 10.42 0.61 20.58
C VAL A 232 9.70 -0.65 20.12
N SER A 233 9.31 -0.68 18.84
CA SER A 233 8.66 -1.81 18.18
C SER A 233 9.68 -2.74 17.52
N VAL A 234 9.40 -4.05 17.54
CA VAL A 234 10.18 -5.06 16.80
C VAL A 234 10.17 -4.70 15.30
N PRO A 235 11.29 -4.84 14.58
CA PRO A 235 11.31 -4.67 13.13
C PRO A 235 10.22 -5.51 12.46
N HIS A 236 9.59 -4.96 11.44
CA HIS A 236 8.61 -5.69 10.63
C HIS A 236 9.31 -6.85 9.91
N ASP A 237 8.74 -8.05 9.98
CA ASP A 237 9.29 -9.29 9.44
C ASP A 237 8.70 -9.70 8.08
N GLY A 238 7.57 -9.10 7.68
CA GLY A 238 6.99 -9.21 6.34
C GLY A 238 7.59 -8.25 5.30
N LEU A 239 7.06 -8.25 4.09
CA LEU A 239 7.46 -7.31 3.04
C LEU A 239 6.83 -5.93 3.23
N SER A 240 7.30 -4.95 2.46
CA SER A 240 6.57 -3.71 2.24
C SER A 240 5.80 -3.77 0.93
N TYR A 241 4.81 -2.90 0.76
CA TYR A 241 4.26 -2.62 -0.55
C TYR A 241 3.90 -1.14 -0.72
N GLY A 242 3.67 -0.74 -1.96
CA GLY A 242 3.02 0.55 -2.23
C GLY A 242 2.22 0.51 -3.53
N VAL A 243 1.41 1.54 -3.74
CA VAL A 243 0.48 1.61 -4.87
C VAL A 243 1.23 1.97 -6.15
N TYR A 244 1.21 1.07 -7.13
CA TYR A 244 1.94 1.21 -8.40
C TYR A 244 1.07 1.71 -9.55
N SER A 245 -0.18 1.25 -9.64
CA SER A 245 -1.16 1.75 -10.59
C SER A 245 -2.58 1.56 -10.05
N ILE A 246 -3.50 2.40 -10.49
CA ILE A 246 -4.92 2.28 -10.18
C ILE A 246 -5.70 2.35 -11.48
N LYS A 247 -6.67 1.46 -11.64
CA LYS A 247 -7.59 1.46 -12.77
C LYS A 247 -9.02 1.44 -12.26
N ILE A 248 -9.77 2.46 -12.62
CA ILE A 248 -11.17 2.65 -12.26
C ILE A 248 -12.02 2.15 -13.42
N LEU A 249 -12.87 1.16 -13.12
CA LEU A 249 -13.71 0.49 -14.10
C LEU A 249 -15.18 0.78 -13.76
N PRO A 250 -15.86 1.67 -14.50
CA PRO A 250 -17.30 1.84 -14.34
C PRO A 250 -18.00 0.49 -14.53
N ARG A 251 -18.90 0.11 -13.61
CA ARG A 251 -19.64 -1.15 -13.73
C ARG A 251 -20.64 -1.00 -14.87
N ASP A 252 -20.48 -1.79 -15.92
CA ASP A 252 -21.41 -1.77 -17.05
C ASP A 252 -22.75 -2.38 -16.61
N LYS A 253 -23.82 -1.58 -16.71
CA LYS A 253 -25.19 -2.02 -16.39
C LYS A 253 -25.89 -2.70 -17.55
N SER A 254 -25.24 -2.80 -18.71
CA SER A 254 -25.84 -3.32 -19.94
C SER A 254 -26.36 -4.77 -19.80
N THR A 255 -25.80 -5.55 -18.87
CA THR A 255 -26.19 -6.96 -18.65
C THR A 255 -27.00 -7.21 -17.37
N GLU A 256 -27.34 -6.19 -16.57
CA GLU A 256 -28.04 -6.36 -15.27
C GLU A 256 -29.42 -7.06 -15.39
N ASN A 257 -30.03 -7.06 -16.57
CA ASN A 257 -31.32 -7.72 -16.86
C ASN A 257 -31.19 -8.98 -17.74
N VAL A 258 -29.97 -9.39 -18.08
CA VAL A 258 -29.74 -10.59 -18.89
C VAL A 258 -29.70 -11.80 -17.95
N LYS A 259 -30.69 -12.68 -18.06
CA LYS A 259 -30.71 -13.93 -17.29
C LYS A 259 -29.44 -14.72 -17.60
N GLU A 260 -28.88 -15.40 -16.62
CA GLU A 260 -27.62 -16.16 -16.74
C GLU A 260 -27.61 -17.12 -17.95
N LYS A 261 -28.78 -17.70 -18.29
CA LYS A 261 -28.99 -18.54 -19.47
C LYS A 261 -28.85 -17.84 -20.83
N ASP A 262 -28.96 -16.52 -20.86
CA ASP A 262 -28.92 -15.66 -22.05
C ASP A 262 -27.54 -14.99 -22.20
N GLN A 263 -26.64 -15.19 -21.24
CA GLN A 263 -25.25 -14.76 -21.31
C GLN A 263 -24.46 -15.71 -22.22
N LYS A 264 -24.23 -15.30 -23.47
CA LYS A 264 -23.22 -15.96 -24.33
C LYS A 264 -21.85 -15.40 -23.99
N VAL A 265 -21.11 -16.11 -23.14
CA VAL A 265 -19.67 -15.85 -22.97
C VAL A 265 -19.00 -16.28 -24.27
N SER A 266 -18.48 -15.33 -25.06
CA SER A 266 -17.53 -15.68 -26.11
C SER A 266 -16.23 -16.05 -25.42
N ILE A 267 -16.07 -17.33 -25.12
CA ILE A 267 -14.76 -17.88 -24.81
C ILE A 267 -14.00 -17.77 -26.14
N ALA A 268 -13.03 -16.87 -26.21
CA ALA A 268 -12.12 -16.83 -27.33
C ALA A 268 -11.42 -18.20 -27.39
N ASP A 269 -11.63 -18.95 -28.46
CA ASP A 269 -10.91 -20.18 -28.74
C ASP A 269 -9.43 -19.82 -28.95
N TRP A 270 -8.60 -20.13 -27.96
CA TRP A 270 -7.16 -20.10 -28.13
C TRP A 270 -6.75 -21.39 -28.86
N SER A 271 -6.54 -21.28 -30.18
CA SER A 271 -5.84 -22.27 -31.00
C SER A 271 -4.33 -22.19 -30.80
#